data_AF-A0A2X2T562-F1
#
_entry.id   AF-A0A2X2T562-F1
#
_cell.length_a   1.000
_cell.length_b   1.000
_cell.length_c   1.000
_cell.angle_alpha   90.00
_cell.angle_beta   90.00
_cell.angle_gamma   90.00
#
_symmetry.space_group_name_H-M   'P 1'
#
loop_
_entity.id
_entity.type
_entity.pdbx_description
1 polymer ?
#
loop_
_entity_poly.entity_id
_entity_poly.type
_entity_poly.pdbx_seq_one_letter_code
_entity_poly.pdbx_strand_id
1 'polypeptide(L)'
;MAGHLDETLQEYSRELGTSLTQTRVLGLVNQHIEDDAIVVGAAGSLPGDLQRLWQVKTPDSYHLEYGYSCMGYEIAAAVGAKLAKPQQPVYAMVGDGSYLMLHSELQTAVQEGIKNHHSVVR
;
A
#
# COMPACT_ATOMS: atom_id res chain seq x y z
N MET A 1 28.54 5.80 7.79
CA MET A 1 29.47 5.80 6.65
C MET A 1 28.68 6.16 5.41
N ALA A 2 28.94 7.32 4.81
CA ALA A 2 28.35 7.67 3.53
C ALA A 2 28.86 6.69 2.46
N GLY A 3 27.97 6.18 1.61
CA GLY A 3 28.31 5.38 0.43
C GLY A 3 28.45 3.86 0.60
N HIS A 4 28.33 3.31 1.82
CA HIS A 4 28.54 1.86 2.04
C HIS A 4 27.50 0.94 1.36
N LEU A 5 26.36 1.49 0.90
CA LEU A 5 25.33 0.75 0.16
C LEU A 5 25.32 1.09 -1.34
N ASP A 6 26.17 2.01 -1.81
CA ASP A 6 26.06 2.55 -3.17
C ASP A 6 26.25 1.46 -4.24
N GLU A 7 27.23 0.57 -4.03
CA GLU A 7 27.49 -0.56 -4.94
C GLU A 7 26.33 -1.56 -4.92
N THR A 8 25.84 -1.93 -3.73
CA THR A 8 24.69 -2.83 -3.57
C THR A 8 23.43 -2.24 -4.19
N LEU A 9 23.14 -0.95 -3.99
CA LEU A 9 21.99 -0.28 -4.58
C LEU A 9 22.09 -0.20 -6.12
N GLN A 10 23.30 -0.01 -6.67
CA GLN A 10 23.54 -0.04 -8.12
C GLN A 10 23.41 -1.45 -8.71
N GLU A 11 23.82 -2.47 -7.98
CA GLU A 11 23.59 -3.89 -8.35
C GLU A 11 22.09 -4.20 -8.36
N TYR A 12 21.38 -3.96 -7.26
CA TYR A 12 19.93 -4.11 -7.16
C TYR A 12 19.20 -3.36 -8.28
N SER A 13 19.64 -2.13 -8.58
CA SER A 13 19.00 -1.32 -9.61
C SER A 13 19.17 -1.91 -11.01
N ARG A 14 20.34 -2.49 -11.30
CA ARG A 14 20.60 -3.17 -12.58
C ARG A 14 19.83 -4.48 -12.69
N GLU A 15 19.81 -5.29 -11.63
CA GLU A 15 19.13 -6.59 -11.63
C GLU A 15 17.61 -6.45 -11.74
N LEU A 16 17.02 -5.55 -10.96
CA LEU A 16 15.57 -5.38 -10.90
C LEU A 16 15.05 -4.34 -11.91
N GLY A 17 15.94 -3.66 -12.63
CA GLY A 17 15.58 -2.61 -13.59
C GLY A 17 14.84 -1.43 -12.94
N THR A 18 15.03 -1.18 -11.65
CA THR A 18 14.34 -0.13 -10.90
C THR A 18 15.31 0.68 -10.05
N SER A 19 15.07 1.98 -9.92
CA SER A 19 15.80 2.85 -8.99
C SER A 19 14.89 3.34 -7.86
N LEU A 20 13.67 2.80 -7.76
CA LEU A 20 12.67 3.21 -6.78
C LEU A 20 12.69 2.29 -5.56
N THR A 21 13.25 2.81 -4.46
CA THR A 21 13.13 2.16 -3.15
C THR A 21 11.69 2.26 -2.63
N GLN A 22 11.21 1.27 -1.86
CA GLN A 22 9.87 1.28 -1.25
C GLN A 22 9.56 2.60 -0.53
N THR A 23 10.49 3.08 0.30
CA THR A 23 10.32 4.33 1.05
C THR A 23 10.12 5.54 0.15
N ARG A 24 10.84 5.62 -0.98
CA ARG A 24 10.64 6.64 -2.02
C ARG A 24 9.28 6.51 -2.69
N VAL A 25 8.84 5.30 -3.01
CA VAL A 25 7.51 5.05 -3.60
C VAL A 25 6.42 5.52 -2.63
N LEU A 26 6.47 5.10 -1.37
CA LEU A 26 5.49 5.51 -0.35
C LEU A 26 5.44 7.02 -0.18
N GLY A 27 6.60 7.70 -0.15
CA GLY A 27 6.67 9.15 -0.09
C GLY A 27 6.07 9.83 -1.31
N LEU A 28 6.34 9.32 -2.52
CA LEU A 28 5.73 9.83 -3.75
C LEU A 28 4.21 9.61 -3.76
N VAL A 29 3.75 8.43 -3.36
CA VAL A 29 2.31 8.15 -3.29
C VAL A 29 1.62 9.10 -2.31
N ASN A 30 2.14 9.29 -1.10
CA ASN A 30 1.59 10.22 -0.11
C ASN A 30 1.53 11.68 -0.59
N GLN A 31 2.38 12.08 -1.53
CA GLN A 31 2.39 13.41 -2.16
C GLN A 31 1.37 13.57 -3.29
N HIS A 32 0.97 12.49 -3.96
CA HIS A 32 0.20 12.57 -5.21
C HIS A 32 -1.24 12.06 -5.09
N ILE A 33 -1.58 11.31 -4.03
CA ILE A 33 -2.96 10.93 -3.76
C ILE A 33 -3.69 12.03 -2.97
N GLU A 34 -5.02 11.95 -2.96
CA GLU A 34 -5.89 12.90 -2.28
C GLU A 34 -5.64 12.94 -0.77
N ASP A 35 -5.82 14.12 -0.17
CA ASP A 35 -5.54 14.31 1.26
C ASP A 35 -6.52 13.55 2.17
N ASP A 36 -7.70 13.20 1.67
CA ASP A 36 -8.71 12.41 2.36
C ASP A 36 -8.74 10.93 1.93
N ALA A 37 -7.76 10.50 1.13
CA ALA A 37 -7.65 9.11 0.69
C ALA A 37 -7.43 8.17 1.87
N ILE A 38 -8.20 7.09 1.91
CA ILE A 38 -8.07 6.01 2.88
C ILE A 38 -6.96 5.07 2.42
N VAL A 39 -5.95 4.89 3.25
CA VAL A 39 -4.85 3.94 2.98
C VAL A 39 -4.95 2.75 3.91
N VAL A 40 -4.85 1.55 3.33
CA VAL A 40 -4.95 0.26 4.02
C VAL A 40 -3.65 -0.52 3.88
N GLY A 41 -3.12 -1.08 4.97
CA GLY A 41 -1.98 -2.00 4.96
C GLY A 41 -2.01 -2.97 6.14
N ALA A 42 -1.40 -4.16 6.02
CA ALA A 42 -1.44 -5.17 7.09
C ALA A 42 -0.16 -5.97 7.30
N ALA A 43 0.61 -6.28 6.26
CA ALA A 43 1.70 -7.24 6.43
C ALA A 43 3.02 -6.91 5.73
N GLY A 44 4.07 -7.62 6.18
CA GLY A 44 5.43 -7.52 5.65
C GLY A 44 6.17 -6.27 6.12
N SER A 45 6.99 -5.70 5.23
CA SER A 45 7.74 -4.47 5.55
C SER A 45 6.89 -3.20 5.48
N LEU A 46 5.74 -3.24 4.80
CA LEU A 46 4.89 -2.08 4.56
C LEU A 46 4.36 -1.45 5.85
N PRO A 47 3.85 -2.19 6.86
CA PRO A 47 3.40 -1.57 8.10
C PRO A 47 4.50 -0.77 8.82
N GLY A 48 5.72 -1.31 8.86
CA GLY A 48 6.86 -0.62 9.47
C GLY A 48 7.29 0.63 8.72
N ASP A 49 7.24 0.62 7.38
CA ASP A 49 7.61 1.77 6.56
C ASP A 49 6.50 2.83 6.53
N LEU A 50 5.23 2.41 6.44
CA LEU A 50 4.08 3.30 6.52
C LEU A 50 4.04 4.00 7.88
N GLN A 51 4.25 3.27 8.98
CA GLN A 51 4.29 3.87 10.33
C GLN A 51 5.40 4.93 10.45
N ARG A 52 6.53 4.75 9.76
CA ARG A 52 7.65 5.70 9.81
C ARG A 52 7.49 6.89 8.89
N LEU A 53 6.88 6.71 7.72
CA LEU A 53 6.94 7.67 6.61
C LEU A 53 5.60 8.33 6.30
N TRP A 54 4.48 7.62 6.50
CA TRP A 54 3.17 8.06 6.04
C TRP A 54 2.69 9.27 6.85
N GLN A 55 2.39 10.38 6.17
CA GLN A 55 1.82 11.56 6.80
C GLN A 55 0.31 11.54 6.60
N VAL A 56 -0.42 11.34 7.70
CA VAL A 56 -1.89 11.37 7.72
C VAL A 56 -2.35 12.82 7.68
N LYS A 57 -3.18 13.16 6.70
CA LYS A 57 -3.68 14.53 6.48
C LYS A 57 -5.13 14.72 6.91
N THR A 58 -5.90 13.62 6.99
CA THR A 58 -7.32 13.62 7.35
C THR A 58 -7.59 12.55 8.42
N PRO A 59 -8.43 12.83 9.44
CA PRO A 59 -8.87 11.80 10.38
C PRO A 59 -9.51 10.59 9.69
N ASP A 60 -9.36 9.41 10.28
CA ASP A 60 -9.93 8.15 9.78
C ASP A 60 -9.49 7.74 8.36
N SER A 61 -8.34 8.25 7.88
CA SER A 61 -7.82 7.94 6.53
C SER A 61 -6.62 6.97 6.52
N TYR A 62 -6.27 6.40 7.67
CA TYR A 62 -5.12 5.50 7.82
C TYR A 62 -5.48 4.24 8.60
N HIS A 63 -5.62 3.13 7.86
CA HIS A 63 -5.98 1.81 8.39
C HIS A 63 -4.77 0.88 8.28
N LEU A 64 -4.05 0.75 9.39
CA LEU A 64 -2.92 -0.17 9.47
C LEU A 64 -3.22 -1.29 10.46
N GLU A 65 -3.28 -2.52 9.97
CA GLU A 65 -3.33 -3.70 10.82
C GLU A 65 -1.89 -4.10 11.18
N TYR A 66 -1.57 -4.13 12.48
CA TYR A 66 -0.23 -4.45 12.98
C TYR A 66 -0.26 -5.55 14.05
N GLY A 67 -1.45 -5.93 14.54
CA GLY A 67 -1.59 -6.85 15.66
C GLY A 67 -1.29 -8.29 15.25
N TYR A 68 -1.98 -8.77 14.22
CA TYR A 68 -1.79 -10.13 13.70
C TYR A 68 -0.99 -10.17 12.41
N SER A 69 -0.80 -9.02 11.76
CA SER A 69 -0.15 -8.88 10.46
C SER A 69 -0.78 -9.78 9.41
N CYS A 70 -2.11 -9.71 9.32
CA CYS A 70 -2.91 -10.61 8.50
C CYS A 70 -2.67 -10.37 7.01
N MET A 71 -1.77 -11.15 6.40
CA MET A 71 -1.50 -11.10 4.95
C MET A 71 -2.78 -11.33 4.13
N GLY A 72 -2.98 -10.49 3.11
CA GLY A 72 -4.13 -10.54 2.20
C GLY A 72 -5.35 -9.73 2.66
N TYR A 73 -5.40 -9.33 3.94
CA TYR A 73 -6.44 -8.45 4.48
C TYR A 73 -6.57 -7.14 3.71
N GLU A 74 -5.47 -6.62 3.17
CA GLU A 74 -5.38 -5.26 2.63
C GLU A 74 -6.42 -5.00 1.53
N ILE A 75 -6.64 -5.96 0.63
CA ILE A 75 -7.59 -5.85 -0.48
C ILE A 75 -9.03 -5.93 0.04
N ALA A 76 -9.35 -6.93 0.86
CA ALA A 76 -10.68 -7.11 1.43
C ALA A 76 -11.11 -5.91 2.29
N ALA A 77 -10.18 -5.38 3.09
CA ALA A 77 -10.42 -4.23 3.93
C ALA A 77 -10.60 -2.94 3.13
N ALA A 78 -9.85 -2.77 2.03
CA ALA A 78 -10.04 -1.64 1.14
C ALA A 78 -11.41 -1.70 0.43
N VAL A 79 -11.89 -2.89 0.06
CA VAL A 79 -13.27 -3.10 -0.43
C VAL A 79 -14.29 -2.65 0.63
N GLY A 80 -14.14 -3.12 1.87
CA GLY A 80 -15.01 -2.71 2.98
C GLY A 80 -14.99 -1.21 3.27
N ALA A 81 -13.80 -0.60 3.26
CA ALA A 81 -13.64 0.85 3.43
C ALA A 81 -14.34 1.63 2.32
N LYS A 82 -14.24 1.17 1.07
CA LYS A 82 -14.90 1.81 -0.07
C LYS A 82 -16.43 1.68 0.01
N LEU A 83 -16.95 0.55 0.48
CA LEU A 83 -18.39 0.39 0.74
C LEU A 83 -18.87 1.34 1.84
N ALA A 84 -18.09 1.52 2.90
CA ALA A 84 -18.41 2.43 4.01
C ALA A 84 -18.29 3.92 3.61
N LYS A 85 -17.36 4.24 2.72
CA LYS A 85 -17.06 5.61 2.25
C LYS A 85 -17.04 5.67 0.71
N PRO A 86 -18.20 5.56 0.03
CA PRO A 86 -18.24 5.44 -1.43
C PRO A 86 -17.59 6.60 -2.20
N GLN A 87 -17.57 7.79 -1.61
CA GLN A 87 -17.02 9.00 -2.24
C GLN A 87 -15.52 9.21 -1.98
N GLN A 88 -14.92 8.51 -1.01
CA GLN A 88 -13.50 8.68 -0.70
C GLN A 88 -12.63 7.75 -1.55
N PRO A 89 -11.45 8.20 -2.00
CA PRO A 89 -10.45 7.31 -2.61
C PRO A 89 -9.95 6.28 -1.59
N VAL A 90 -9.70 5.05 -2.04
CA VAL A 90 -9.20 3.97 -1.18
C VAL A 90 -8.07 3.21 -1.84
N TYR A 91 -6.92 3.18 -1.17
CA TYR A 91 -5.69 2.54 -1.63
C TYR A 91 -5.29 1.39 -0.72
N ALA A 92 -5.17 0.18 -1.26
CA ALA A 92 -4.54 -0.94 -0.57
C ALA A 92 -3.04 -0.96 -0.88
N MET A 93 -2.20 -0.83 0.15
CA MET A 93 -0.77 -1.02 0.07
C MET A 93 -0.48 -2.49 0.34
N VAL A 94 -0.09 -3.24 -0.69
CA VAL A 94 -0.02 -4.70 -0.61
C VAL A 94 1.35 -5.19 -1.12
N GLY A 95 1.93 -6.17 -0.45
CA GLY A 95 3.07 -6.91 -0.99
C GLY A 95 2.62 -8.00 -1.93
N ASP A 96 3.49 -8.45 -2.83
CA ASP A 96 3.28 -9.61 -3.71
C ASP A 96 2.69 -10.84 -3.00
N GLY A 97 3.22 -11.21 -1.83
CA GLY A 97 2.73 -12.34 -1.04
C GLY A 97 1.31 -12.14 -0.53
N SER A 98 1.00 -10.96 0.03
CA SER A 98 -0.38 -10.63 0.46
C SER A 98 -1.34 -10.60 -0.72
N TYR A 99 -0.91 -10.08 -1.86
CA TYR A 99 -1.72 -10.05 -3.08
C TYR A 99 -2.10 -11.46 -3.50
N LEU A 100 -1.14 -12.39 -3.58
CA LEU A 100 -1.41 -13.77 -3.98
C LEU A 100 -2.33 -14.53 -3.03
N MET A 101 -2.44 -14.14 -1.77
CA MET A 101 -3.33 -14.80 -0.81
C MET A 101 -4.80 -14.47 -1.02
N LEU A 102 -5.15 -13.22 -1.35
CA LEU A 102 -6.54 -12.76 -1.39
C LEU A 102 -6.85 -11.80 -2.56
N HIS A 103 -6.12 -11.91 -3.68
CA HIS A 103 -6.40 -11.11 -4.89
C HIS A 103 -7.82 -11.33 -5.45
N SER A 104 -8.48 -12.43 -5.13
CA SER A 104 -9.85 -12.73 -5.59
C SER A 104 -10.87 -11.68 -5.16
N GLU A 105 -10.61 -10.93 -4.09
CA GLU A 105 -11.49 -9.83 -3.66
C GLU A 105 -11.53 -8.66 -4.65
N LEU A 106 -10.56 -8.56 -5.57
CA LEU A 106 -10.67 -7.64 -6.71
C LEU A 106 -11.83 -8.05 -7.63
N GLN A 107 -12.09 -9.35 -7.78
CA GLN A 107 -13.24 -9.82 -8.53
C GLN A 107 -14.54 -9.46 -7.82
N THR A 108 -14.60 -9.60 -6.50
CA THR A 108 -15.74 -9.12 -5.68
C THR A 108 -15.98 -7.63 -5.91
N ALA A 109 -14.92 -6.81 -5.87
CA ALA A 109 -15.03 -5.38 -6.12
C ALA A 109 -15.64 -5.06 -7.49
N VAL A 110 -15.23 -5.79 -8.53
CA VAL A 110 -15.81 -5.64 -9.88
C VAL A 110 -17.27 -6.06 -9.92
N GLN A 111 -17.61 -7.20 -9.29
CA GLN A 111 -18.99 -7.72 -9.24
C GLN A 111 -19.94 -6.77 -8.53
N GLU A 112 -19.50 -6.17 -7.43
CA GLU A 112 -20.27 -5.20 -6.63
C GLU A 112 -20.22 -3.78 -7.21
N GLY A 113 -19.57 -3.58 -8.36
CA GLY A 113 -19.50 -2.27 -9.02
C GLY A 113 -18.71 -1.21 -8.23
N ILE A 114 -17.78 -1.65 -7.39
CA ILE A 114 -16.93 -0.79 -6.56
C ILE A 114 -15.84 -0.16 -7.44
N LYS A 115 -16.09 1.08 -7.88
CA LYS A 115 -15.16 1.85 -8.73
C LYS A 115 -14.14 2.62 -7.88
N ASN A 116 -12.94 2.84 -8.43
CA ASN A 116 -11.86 3.65 -7.85
C ASN A 116 -11.20 3.07 -6.59
N HIS A 117 -11.18 1.74 -6.45
CA HIS A 117 -10.28 1.06 -5.54
C HIS A 117 -8.95 0.81 -6.26
N HIS A 118 -7.84 1.25 -5.66
CA HIS A 118 -6.50 1.10 -6.24
C HIS A 118 -5.63 0.21 -5.34
N SER A 119 -5.11 -0.88 -5.88
CA SER A 119 -4.08 -1.68 -5.20
C SER A 119 -2.70 -1.23 -5.65
N VAL A 120 -1.88 -0.80 -4.70
CA VAL A 120 -0.47 -0.46 -4.92
C VAL A 120 0.34 -1.67 -4.45
N VAL A 121 0.84 -2.43 -5.43
CA VAL A 121 1.65 -3.62 -5.20
C VAL A 121 3.13 -3.24 -5.21
N ARG A 122 3.89 -3.70 -4.21
CA ARG A 122 5.37 -3.69 -4.24
C ARG A 122 5.90 -4.87 -5.04
#